data_AF-A0A7K9Z1D0-F1
#
_entry.id   AF-A0A7K9Z1D0-F1
#
_cell.length_a   1.000
_cell.length_b   1.000
_cell.length_c   1.000
_cell.angle_alpha   90.00
_cell.angle_beta   90.00
_cell.angle_gamma   90.00
#
_symmetry.space_group_name_H-M   'P 1'
#
loop_
_entity.id
_entity.type
_entity.pdbx_description
1 polymer ?
#
loop_
_entity_poly.entity_id
_entity_poly.type
_entity_poly.pdbx_seq_one_letter_code
_entity_poly.pdbx_strand_id
1 'polypeptide(L)'
;MQPSLLLVLTLLVMASALHPAPWQTAEVPVGTEEGSKQHFAVVKTPRTYQGAQRHCQDVYRGHLASVHSTATNEQLRKLAATYTYFSLWIGAVTTCKNGSWKSSWEDRSPWNYANWAARQPCRLFTTCTVLCPRDGLWRSRVCFQLRPFICQY
;
A
#
# COMPACT_ATOMS: atom_id res chain seq x y z
N MET A 1 -25.25 -86.72 -35.73
CA MET A 1 -23.82 -86.78 -35.39
C MET A 1 -23.31 -85.35 -35.22
N GLN A 2 -23.00 -84.97 -33.97
CA GLN A 2 -22.13 -83.83 -33.59
C GLN A 2 -20.65 -84.32 -33.58
N PRO A 3 -19.59 -83.51 -33.31
CA PRO A 3 -19.50 -82.22 -32.61
C PRO A 3 -18.97 -81.09 -33.56
N SER A 4 -18.46 -79.91 -33.18
CA SER A 4 -17.93 -79.36 -31.91
C SER A 4 -18.23 -77.85 -31.73
N LEU A 5 -17.87 -77.31 -30.56
CA LEU A 5 -17.84 -75.87 -30.25
C LEU A 5 -16.43 -75.27 -30.40
N LEU A 6 -16.34 -73.94 -30.52
CA LEU A 6 -15.33 -73.14 -29.82
C LEU A 6 -15.84 -71.70 -29.61
N LEU A 7 -15.69 -71.16 -28.40
CA LEU A 7 -16.04 -69.78 -28.04
C LEU A 7 -14.82 -68.86 -28.19
N VAL A 8 -15.04 -67.60 -28.59
CA VAL A 8 -14.23 -66.46 -28.09
C VAL A 8 -15.16 -65.27 -27.82
N LEU A 9 -15.06 -64.71 -26.60
CA LEU A 9 -15.78 -63.52 -26.14
C LEU A 9 -14.81 -62.34 -26.07
N THR A 10 -15.14 -61.19 -26.67
CA THR A 10 -14.54 -59.89 -26.32
C THR A 10 -15.58 -58.78 -26.24
N LEU A 11 -15.96 -58.51 -24.99
CA LEU A 11 -16.52 -57.32 -24.33
C LEU A 11 -17.21 -56.19 -25.15
N LEU A 12 -18.39 -55.84 -24.63
CA LEU A 12 -19.18 -54.62 -24.84
C LEU A 12 -18.34 -53.33 -24.77
N VAL A 13 -18.71 -52.32 -25.58
CA VAL A 13 -19.47 -51.13 -25.11
C VAL A 13 -20.29 -50.58 -26.30
N MET A 14 -21.59 -50.37 -26.10
CA MET A 14 -22.43 -49.59 -27.02
C MET A 14 -22.13 -48.10 -26.84
N ALA A 15 -21.51 -47.46 -27.83
CA ALA A 15 -21.25 -46.03 -27.80
C ALA A 15 -22.56 -45.24 -27.97
N SER A 16 -23.11 -44.72 -26.87
CA SER A 16 -24.27 -43.82 -26.89
C SER A 16 -24.14 -42.71 -25.85
N ALA A 17 -24.30 -41.47 -26.35
CA ALA A 17 -24.51 -40.22 -25.64
C ALA A 17 -23.35 -39.69 -24.76
N LEU A 18 -22.89 -38.47 -25.05
CA LEU A 18 -23.31 -37.23 -24.35
C LEU A 18 -22.37 -36.08 -24.75
N HIS A 19 -22.94 -35.05 -25.39
CA HIS A 19 -22.50 -33.64 -25.46
C HIS A 19 -21.00 -33.30 -25.68
N PRO A 20 -20.63 -32.69 -26.82
CA PRO A 20 -19.41 -31.89 -26.86
C PRO A 20 -19.48 -30.71 -25.87
N ALA A 21 -18.44 -30.65 -25.06
CA ALA A 21 -18.03 -29.75 -23.98
C ALA A 21 -18.35 -28.23 -24.09
N PRO A 22 -18.21 -27.48 -22.97
CA PRO A 22 -18.83 -26.17 -22.79
C PRO A 22 -18.14 -25.01 -23.50
N TRP A 23 -18.92 -23.93 -23.63
CA TRP A 23 -18.50 -22.54 -23.83
C TRP A 23 -17.12 -22.23 -23.26
N GLN A 24 -16.19 -21.84 -24.13
CA GLN A 24 -14.88 -21.34 -23.72
C GLN A 24 -15.07 -20.06 -22.90
N THR A 25 -14.81 -20.14 -21.60
CA THR A 25 -14.48 -18.95 -20.82
C THR A 25 -13.17 -18.39 -21.36
N ALA A 26 -13.26 -17.33 -22.16
CA ALA A 26 -12.11 -16.50 -22.44
C ALA A 26 -11.64 -15.92 -21.10
N GLU A 27 -10.56 -16.49 -20.55
CA GLU A 27 -9.86 -15.91 -19.42
C GLU A 27 -9.35 -14.54 -19.86
N VAL A 28 -10.01 -13.48 -19.40
CA VAL A 28 -9.51 -12.12 -19.54
C VAL A 28 -8.14 -12.12 -18.88
N PRO A 29 -7.05 -11.79 -19.59
CA PRO A 29 -5.75 -11.67 -18.95
C PRO A 29 -5.89 -10.63 -17.85
N VAL A 30 -5.73 -11.06 -16.60
CA VAL A 30 -5.63 -10.15 -15.46
C VAL A 30 -4.47 -9.25 -15.80
N GLY A 31 -4.79 -7.99 -16.13
CA GLY A 31 -3.79 -6.99 -16.44
C GLY A 31 -2.81 -6.97 -15.28
N THR A 32 -1.53 -7.19 -15.57
CA THR A 32 -0.48 -6.91 -14.60
C THR A 32 -0.58 -5.44 -14.27
N GLU A 33 -1.19 -5.14 -13.12
CA GLU A 33 -1.12 -3.84 -12.47
C GLU A 33 0.36 -3.58 -12.19
N GLU A 34 1.08 -3.04 -13.17
CA GLU A 34 2.37 -2.38 -12.96
C GLU A 34 2.10 -1.14 -12.11
N GLY A 35 1.96 -1.37 -10.80
CA GLY A 35 1.55 -0.37 -9.83
C GLY A 35 2.44 0.84 -9.96
N SER A 36 1.82 1.98 -10.31
CA SER A 36 2.50 3.19 -10.74
C SER A 36 3.67 3.53 -9.81
N LYS A 37 4.88 3.51 -10.37
CA LYS A 37 6.12 3.69 -9.61
C LYS A 37 6.17 5.08 -8.98
N GLN A 38 5.90 5.13 -7.67
CA GLN A 38 5.89 6.37 -6.89
C GLN A 38 7.32 6.92 -6.74
N HIS A 39 7.49 8.23 -6.97
CA HIS A 39 8.76 8.91 -6.74
C HIS A 39 8.73 9.61 -5.38
N PHE A 40 9.88 9.67 -4.72
CA PHE A 40 10.02 10.30 -3.41
C PHE A 40 11.24 11.22 -3.36
N ALA A 41 11.08 12.38 -2.72
CA ALA A 41 12.16 13.32 -2.48
C ALA A 41 12.25 13.71 -0.99
N VAL A 42 13.46 13.65 -0.42
CA VAL A 42 13.73 14.11 0.94
C VAL A 42 14.18 15.57 0.91
N VAL A 43 13.37 16.45 1.51
CA VAL A 43 13.67 17.87 1.64
C VAL A 43 14.28 18.12 3.01
N LYS A 44 15.58 18.48 3.01
CA LYS A 44 16.39 18.62 4.24
C LYS A 44 16.07 19.91 5.02
N THR A 45 15.73 20.99 4.31
CA THR A 45 15.44 22.31 4.90
C THR A 45 14.18 22.24 5.77
N PRO A 46 14.27 22.42 7.10
CA PRO A 46 13.13 22.17 7.99
C PRO A 46 11.96 23.14 7.75
N ARG A 47 10.73 22.61 7.74
CA ARG A 47 9.49 23.39 7.64
C ARG A 47 8.45 22.93 8.66
N THR A 48 7.48 23.78 8.97
CA THR A 48 6.24 23.36 9.65
C THR A 48 5.51 22.36 8.75
N TYR A 49 4.62 21.53 9.30
CA TYR A 49 3.92 20.52 8.52
C TYR A 49 3.16 21.12 7.31
N GLN A 50 2.41 22.20 7.52
CA GLN A 50 1.69 22.90 6.45
C GLN A 50 2.65 23.58 5.44
N GLY A 51 3.83 24.04 5.87
CA GLY A 51 4.85 24.58 4.99
C GLY A 51 5.57 23.50 4.17
N ALA A 52 5.67 22.29 4.72
CA ALA A 52 6.20 21.10 4.05
C ALA A 52 5.23 20.58 2.99
N GLN A 53 3.94 20.47 3.33
CA GLN A 53 2.87 20.11 2.38
C GLN A 53 2.81 21.06 1.19
N ARG A 54 2.80 22.39 1.44
CA ARG A 54 2.87 23.39 0.38
C ARG A 54 4.11 23.24 -0.50
N HIS A 55 5.29 23.02 0.08
CA HIS A 55 6.50 22.79 -0.70
C HIS A 55 6.41 21.57 -1.63
N CYS A 56 5.79 20.46 -1.19
CA CYS A 56 5.56 19.31 -2.05
C CYS A 56 4.61 19.63 -3.23
N GLN A 57 3.56 20.42 -2.97
CA GLN A 57 2.59 20.86 -3.98
C GLN A 57 3.20 21.86 -4.98
N ASP A 58 4.02 22.79 -4.49
CA ASP A 58 4.61 23.88 -5.28
C ASP A 58 5.79 23.40 -6.14
N VAL A 59 6.68 22.59 -5.57
CA VAL A 59 7.96 22.19 -6.21
C VAL A 59 7.86 20.86 -6.94
N TYR A 60 7.15 19.89 -6.38
CA TYR A 60 7.08 18.53 -6.92
C TYR A 60 5.73 18.20 -7.58
N ARG A 61 4.75 19.12 -7.53
CA ARG A 61 3.35 18.87 -7.94
C ARG A 61 2.71 17.66 -7.25
N GLY A 62 3.20 17.37 -6.04
CA GLY A 62 2.84 16.21 -5.25
C GLY A 62 2.37 16.57 -3.84
N HIS A 63 2.45 15.62 -2.92
CA HIS A 63 2.03 15.76 -1.52
C HIS A 63 3.14 15.31 -0.58
N LEU A 64 3.01 15.56 0.72
CA LEU A 64 3.78 14.81 1.71
C LEU A 64 3.47 13.31 1.57
N ALA A 65 4.50 12.47 1.62
CA ALA A 65 4.39 11.07 1.24
C ALA A 65 3.34 10.30 2.06
N SER A 66 2.46 9.59 1.37
CA SER A 66 1.57 8.58 1.93
C SER A 66 2.28 7.22 2.00
N VAL A 67 1.74 6.30 2.79
CA VAL A 67 2.35 4.98 2.99
C VAL A 67 1.28 3.90 3.02
N HIS A 68 1.33 3.00 2.04
CA HIS A 68 0.31 1.96 1.81
C HIS A 68 0.82 0.53 2.01
N SER A 69 2.10 0.36 2.33
CA SER A 69 2.69 -0.96 2.54
C SER A 69 3.95 -0.89 3.43
N THR A 70 4.34 -2.03 4.00
CA THR A 70 5.63 -2.20 4.68
C THR A 70 6.80 -1.93 3.75
N ALA A 71 6.70 -2.30 2.47
CA ALA A 71 7.75 -2.04 1.48
C ALA A 71 7.96 -0.53 1.25
N THR A 72 6.87 0.23 1.10
CA THR A 72 6.91 1.70 1.01
C THR A 72 7.49 2.31 2.29
N ASN A 73 7.05 1.86 3.47
CA ASN A 73 7.58 2.36 4.74
C ASN A 73 9.09 2.13 4.87
N GLU A 74 9.58 0.96 4.46
CA GLU A 74 11.00 0.61 4.45
C GLU A 74 11.81 1.40 3.43
N GLN A 75 11.25 1.66 2.25
CA GLN A 75 11.85 2.56 1.26
C GLN A 75 12.03 3.97 1.83
N LEU A 76 10.98 4.52 2.44
CA LEU A 76 11.05 5.85 3.07
C LEU A 76 12.03 5.89 4.25
N ARG A 77 12.06 4.82 5.09
CA ARG A 77 13.02 4.69 6.20
C ARG A 77 14.46 4.73 5.70
N LYS A 78 14.79 3.92 4.69
CA LYS A 78 16.14 3.85 4.10
C LYS A 78 16.53 5.18 3.47
N LEU A 79 15.67 5.76 2.63
CA LEU A 79 15.88 7.05 1.98
C LEU A 79 16.12 8.17 3.00
N ALA A 80 15.33 8.19 4.08
CA ALA A 80 15.50 9.14 5.18
C ALA A 80 16.83 8.98 5.92
N ALA A 81 17.21 7.74 6.24
CA ALA A 81 18.44 7.41 6.96
C ALA A 81 19.71 7.81 6.19
N THR A 82 19.67 7.84 4.86
CA THR A 82 20.77 8.36 4.01
C THR A 82 21.05 9.86 4.21
N TYR A 83 20.07 10.63 4.72
CA TYR A 83 20.19 12.08 4.82
C TYR A 83 20.14 12.64 6.24
N THR A 84 19.49 11.96 7.20
CA THR A 84 19.33 12.49 8.57
C THR A 84 18.95 11.43 9.61
N TYR A 85 19.28 11.72 10.88
CA TYR A 85 18.77 10.99 12.05
C TYR A 85 17.50 11.63 12.67
N PHE A 86 17.09 12.81 12.20
CA PHE A 86 15.87 13.47 12.68
C PHE A 86 14.62 12.84 12.06
N SER A 87 13.54 12.72 12.84
CA SER A 87 12.25 12.26 12.31
C SER A 87 11.63 13.30 11.36
N LEU A 88 11.22 12.85 10.17
CA LEU A 88 10.76 13.67 9.05
C LEU A 88 9.23 13.67 8.96
N TRP A 89 8.62 14.76 8.49
CA TRP A 89 7.18 14.75 8.17
C TRP A 89 6.86 13.77 7.03
N ILE A 90 5.79 13.01 7.21
CA ILE A 90 5.06 12.24 6.19
C ILE A 90 3.61 12.70 6.18
N GLY A 91 2.85 12.44 5.11
CA GLY A 91 1.57 13.10 4.82
C GLY A 91 0.37 12.72 5.70
N ALA A 92 0.59 12.16 6.89
CA ALA A 92 -0.49 11.79 7.80
C ALA A 92 -0.76 12.88 8.85
N VAL A 93 -2.03 13.28 8.96
CA VAL A 93 -2.55 14.13 10.05
C VAL A 93 -3.58 13.35 10.88
N THR A 94 -3.55 13.51 12.20
CA THR A 94 -4.53 12.93 13.13
C THR A 94 -5.36 14.04 13.77
N THR A 95 -6.67 14.00 13.58
CA THR A 95 -7.64 15.04 14.01
C THR A 95 -8.83 14.39 14.72
N CYS A 96 -9.49 15.14 15.61
CA CYS A 96 -10.79 14.75 16.14
C CYS A 96 -11.90 15.27 15.21
N LYS A 97 -12.74 14.36 14.70
CA LYS A 97 -13.93 14.68 13.89
C LYS A 97 -15.12 13.95 14.50
N ASN A 98 -16.17 14.71 14.86
CA ASN A 98 -17.40 14.19 15.46
C ASN A 98 -17.14 13.28 16.68
N GLY A 99 -16.28 13.73 17.61
CA GLY A 99 -15.89 12.98 18.81
C GLY A 99 -14.93 11.79 18.58
N SER A 100 -14.56 11.50 17.33
CA SER A 100 -13.69 10.38 16.97
C SER A 100 -12.33 10.86 16.44
N TRP A 101 -11.25 10.33 17.01
CA TRP A 101 -9.89 10.58 16.52
C TRP A 101 -9.60 9.72 15.29
N LYS A 102 -9.32 10.37 14.16
CA LYS A 102 -9.03 9.72 12.88
C LYS A 102 -7.73 10.26 12.28
N SER A 103 -6.98 9.37 11.65
CA SER A 103 -5.80 9.68 10.86
C SER A 103 -6.16 9.64 9.37
N SER A 104 -5.59 10.54 8.58
CA SER A 104 -5.83 10.66 7.13
C SER A 104 -4.60 11.20 6.40
N TRP A 105 -4.45 10.82 5.13
CA TRP A 105 -3.39 11.31 4.26
C TRP A 105 -3.76 12.63 3.55
N GLU A 106 -2.78 13.51 3.33
CA GLU A 106 -2.95 14.79 2.60
C GLU A 106 -3.31 14.60 1.12
N ASP A 107 -2.83 13.51 0.49
CA ASP A 107 -3.17 13.15 -0.90
C ASP A 107 -4.58 12.56 -1.06
N ARG A 108 -5.30 12.36 0.05
CA ARG A 108 -6.64 11.73 0.15
C ARG A 108 -6.67 10.25 -0.24
N SER A 109 -5.52 9.58 -0.28
CA SER A 109 -5.41 8.13 -0.46
C SER A 109 -6.05 7.34 0.71
N PRO A 110 -6.39 6.05 0.51
CA PRO A 110 -7.00 5.23 1.56
C PRO A 110 -6.11 5.04 2.79
N TRP A 111 -6.70 5.12 3.99
CA TRP A 111 -6.03 4.76 5.24
C TRP A 111 -6.02 3.23 5.43
N ASN A 112 -5.16 2.54 4.68
CA ASN A 112 -5.08 1.07 4.62
C ASN A 112 -3.82 0.47 5.30
N TYR A 113 -2.87 1.30 5.72
CA TYR A 113 -1.63 0.87 6.38
C TYR A 113 -1.25 1.82 7.52
N ALA A 114 -0.63 1.28 8.57
CA ALA A 114 -0.15 2.08 9.69
C ALA A 114 1.06 1.42 10.37
N ASN A 115 2.14 2.20 10.59
CA ASN A 115 3.33 1.74 11.32
C ASN A 115 3.59 2.57 12.59
N TRP A 116 2.55 2.76 13.41
CA TRP A 116 2.63 3.57 14.63
C TRP A 116 3.57 2.96 15.68
N ALA A 117 4.37 3.81 16.33
CA ALA A 117 5.03 3.42 17.57
C ALA A 117 4.01 3.13 18.68
N ALA A 118 4.43 2.38 19.71
CA ALA A 118 3.58 2.09 20.87
C ALA A 118 2.95 3.39 21.45
N ARG A 119 1.65 3.33 21.76
CA ARG A 119 0.84 4.45 22.27
C ARG A 119 0.73 5.66 21.31
N GLN A 120 0.90 5.45 20.01
CA GLN A 120 0.63 6.44 18.95
C GLN A 120 -0.58 6.02 18.08
N PRO A 121 -1.25 6.95 17.37
CA PRO A 121 -1.08 8.40 17.45
C PRO A 121 -1.56 8.98 18.78
N CYS A 122 -1.09 10.17 19.12
CA CYS A 122 -1.65 10.94 20.23
C CYS A 122 -3.09 11.36 19.89
N ARG A 123 -4.02 11.11 20.81
CA ARG A 123 -5.47 11.36 20.68
C ARG A 123 -5.97 12.39 21.70
N LEU A 124 -5.20 13.46 21.90
CA LEU A 124 -5.52 14.56 22.84
C LEU A 124 -5.70 15.90 22.13
N PHE A 125 -4.95 16.15 21.07
CA PHE A 125 -4.99 17.35 20.24
C PHE A 125 -4.59 16.98 18.79
N THR A 126 -4.89 17.83 17.82
CA THR A 126 -4.49 17.60 16.42
C THR A 126 -2.97 17.44 16.30
N THR A 127 -2.52 16.33 15.75
CA THR A 127 -1.09 16.03 15.57
C THR A 127 -0.76 15.66 14.15
N CYS A 128 0.47 15.99 13.76
CA CYS A 128 1.05 15.67 12.47
C CYS A 128 2.07 14.54 12.64
N THR A 129 2.28 13.75 11.58
CA THR A 129 2.98 12.47 11.69
C THR A 129 4.41 12.56 11.21
N VAL A 130 5.35 12.05 12.00
CA VAL A 130 6.74 11.88 11.57
C VAL A 130 7.11 10.41 11.43
N LEU A 131 7.86 10.08 10.37
CA LEU A 131 8.61 8.83 10.24
C LEU A 131 9.97 8.98 10.91
N CYS A 132 10.37 7.99 11.70
CA CYS A 132 11.67 7.96 12.36
C CYS A 132 12.67 7.09 11.55
N PRO A 133 13.83 7.63 11.10
CA PRO A 133 14.78 6.88 10.28
C PRO A 133 15.35 5.63 10.96
N ARG A 134 15.44 5.62 12.31
CA ARG A 134 16.09 4.54 13.07
C ARG A 134 15.26 3.27 13.12
N ASP A 135 13.95 3.40 13.33
CA ASP A 135 13.03 2.26 13.56
C ASP A 135 11.88 2.18 12.55
N GLY A 136 11.73 3.16 11.66
CA GLY A 136 10.63 3.25 10.70
C GLY A 136 9.27 3.57 11.32
N LEU A 137 9.20 3.74 12.65
CA LEU A 137 7.94 3.88 13.38
C LEU A 137 7.44 5.32 13.40
N TRP A 138 6.13 5.47 13.22
CA TRP A 138 5.46 6.74 13.15
C TRP A 138 5.13 7.31 14.53
N ARG A 139 5.25 8.63 14.67
CA ARG A 139 5.01 9.33 15.94
C ARG A 139 4.26 10.65 15.70
N SER A 140 3.34 10.97 16.59
CA SER A 140 2.68 12.27 16.63
C SER A 140 3.66 13.37 17.08
N ARG A 141 3.57 14.52 16.41
CA ARG A 141 4.27 15.77 16.76
C ARG A 141 3.32 16.96 16.60
N VAL A 142 3.62 18.05 17.29
CA VAL A 142 2.92 19.34 17.13
C VAL A 142 3.24 19.87 15.72
N CYS A 143 2.21 20.16 14.92
CA CYS A 143 2.33 20.48 13.50
C CYS A 143 3.20 21.73 13.19
N PHE A 144 3.36 22.62 14.16
CA PHE A 144 4.19 23.83 14.05
C PHE A 144 5.70 23.59 14.28
N GLN A 145 6.13 22.36 14.60
CA GLN A 145 7.56 22.05 14.70
C GLN A 145 8.22 22.12 13.31
N LEU A 146 9.43 22.69 13.25
CA LEU A 146 10.24 22.66 12.03
C LEU A 146 10.91 21.29 11.90
N ARG A 147 10.68 20.59 10.78
CA ARG A 147 11.32 19.30 10.47
C ARG A 147 11.64 19.15 8.99
N PRO A 148 12.70 18.39 8.62
CA PRO A 148 12.81 17.84 7.27
C PRO A 148 11.59 16.97 6.94
N PHE A 149 11.37 16.68 5.66
CA PHE A 149 10.13 16.04 5.20
C PHE A 149 10.33 15.25 3.91
N ILE A 150 9.37 14.37 3.61
CA ILE A 150 9.38 13.54 2.41
C ILE A 150 8.19 13.91 1.52
N CYS A 151 8.46 14.33 0.30
CA CYS A 151 7.45 14.52 -0.74
C CYS A 151 7.31 13.25 -1.58
N GLN A 152 6.11 13.04 -2.13
CA GLN A 152 5.76 12.00 -3.10
C GLN A 152 5.12 12.65 -4.33
N TYR A 153 5.49 12.15 -5.52
CA TYR A 153 5.05 12.63 -6.83
C TYR A 153 5.23 11.55 -7.92
#